data_AF-A0A3E3K1F1-F1
#
_entry.id   AF-A0A3E3K1F1-F1
#
_cell.length_a   1.000
_cell.length_b   1.000
_cell.length_c   1.000
_cell.angle_alpha   90.00
_cell.angle_beta   90.00
_cell.angle_gamma   90.00
#
_symmetry.space_group_name_H-M   'P 1'
#
loop_
_entity.id
_entity.type
_entity.pdbx_description
1 polymer ?
#
loop_
_entity_poly.entity_id
_entity_poly.type
_entity_poly.pdbx_seq_one_letter_code
_entity_poly.pdbx_strand_id
1 'polypeptide(L)'
;MISSERYSVGSEDGKSISFQKEEGAFVGFDVTIKFKHVIAVIICAVLIIGGTSYYSSVHSEQNGAEVQDTVPRNEVQPPIDEDGFVFAKSSSEVLSEEMVLALREDETVGFQRLLKMSINEIYARHGQLFNAGEVNDTHYQKYSWYRETNKHGVKWEEFNNFEKTNLRLLISIEEEYGYR
;
A
#
# COMPACT_ATOMS: atom_id res chain seq x y z
N MET A 1 20.65 -26.88 -18.45
CA MET A 1 19.80 -27.43 -17.38
C MET A 1 19.75 -26.41 -16.26
N ILE A 2 18.78 -25.51 -16.29
CA ILE A 2 18.39 -24.64 -15.18
C ILE A 2 16.86 -24.56 -15.28
N SER A 3 16.19 -25.20 -14.32
CA SER A 3 14.74 -25.19 -14.16
C SER A 3 14.37 -23.86 -13.52
N SER A 4 13.65 -23.00 -14.24
CA SER A 4 13.00 -21.82 -13.64
C SER A 4 11.56 -22.20 -13.33
N GLU A 5 11.27 -22.56 -12.10
CA GLU A 5 9.89 -22.74 -11.63
C GLU A 5 9.17 -21.39 -11.70
N ARG A 6 8.18 -21.30 -12.58
CA ARG A 6 7.22 -20.20 -12.62
C ARG A 6 6.09 -20.55 -11.67
N TYR A 7 5.93 -19.78 -10.60
CA TYR A 7 4.75 -19.82 -9.76
C TYR A 7 3.64 -19.00 -10.44
N SER A 8 2.73 -19.70 -11.10
CA SER A 8 1.43 -19.17 -11.52
C SER A 8 0.41 -19.51 -10.45
N VAL A 9 -0.21 -18.50 -9.84
CA VAL A 9 -1.43 -18.70 -9.05
C VAL A 9 -2.56 -18.87 -10.06
N GLY A 10 -2.95 -20.13 -10.28
CA GLY A 10 -3.94 -20.52 -11.28
C GLY A 10 -5.34 -20.05 -10.88
N SER A 11 -5.99 -19.33 -11.80
CA SER A 11 -7.45 -19.21 -11.87
C SER A 11 -8.02 -20.59 -12.19
N GLU A 12 -8.94 -21.09 -11.34
CA GLU A 12 -9.48 -22.46 -11.35
C GLU A 12 -10.47 -22.74 -12.50
N ASP A 13 -10.60 -21.84 -13.47
CA ASP A 13 -11.54 -21.93 -14.60
C ASP A 13 -10.86 -22.21 -15.96
N GLY A 14 -9.53 -22.33 -16.01
CA GLY A 14 -8.80 -22.73 -17.23
C GLY A 14 -9.00 -21.77 -18.42
N LYS A 15 -9.55 -20.59 -18.19
CA LYS A 15 -9.83 -19.59 -19.21
C LYS A 15 -8.75 -18.52 -19.15
N SER A 16 -7.74 -18.66 -19.99
CA SER A 16 -6.84 -17.55 -20.28
C SER A 16 -7.66 -16.38 -20.82
N ILE A 17 -7.82 -15.33 -20.03
CA ILE A 17 -8.31 -14.04 -20.52
C ILE A 17 -7.24 -13.44 -21.44
N SER A 18 -7.32 -13.77 -22.73
CA SER A 18 -6.60 -13.07 -23.78
C SER A 18 -7.39 -11.81 -24.13
N PHE A 19 -6.88 -10.63 -23.78
CA PHE A 19 -7.35 -9.39 -24.38
C PHE A 19 -6.62 -9.21 -25.71
N GLN A 20 -7.38 -9.19 -26.81
CA GLN A 20 -6.90 -8.68 -28.08
C GLN A 20 -6.48 -7.23 -27.86
N LYS A 21 -5.23 -6.90 -28.19
CA LYS A 21 -4.75 -5.53 -28.27
C LYS A 21 -5.50 -4.86 -29.41
N GLU A 22 -6.64 -4.25 -29.11
CA GLU A 22 -7.27 -3.36 -30.09
C GLU A 22 -6.35 -2.18 -30.33
N GLU A 23 -5.99 -2.01 -31.59
CA GLU A 23 -5.18 -0.93 -32.12
C GLU A 23 -5.96 0.39 -32.04
N GLY A 24 -6.06 0.94 -30.84
CA GLY A 24 -6.40 2.34 -30.64
C GLY A 24 -5.13 3.17 -30.76
N ALA A 25 -4.92 3.78 -31.92
CA ALA A 25 -3.87 4.76 -32.14
C ALA A 25 -3.90 5.86 -31.06
N PHE A 26 -2.92 5.83 -30.14
CA PHE A 26 -2.64 6.98 -29.29
C PHE A 26 -1.94 8.03 -30.16
N VAL A 27 -2.72 8.98 -30.66
CA VAL A 27 -2.22 10.17 -31.33
C VAL A 27 -1.40 10.95 -30.32
N GLY A 28 -0.11 11.11 -30.62
CA GLY A 28 0.90 11.56 -29.68
C GLY A 28 0.62 12.91 -29.03
N PHE A 29 1.08 13.03 -27.78
CA PHE A 29 1.50 14.29 -27.23
C PHE A 29 2.92 14.11 -26.68
N ASP A 30 3.91 14.31 -27.55
CA ASP A 30 5.32 14.45 -27.15
C ASP A 30 5.49 15.74 -26.34
N VAL A 31 5.37 15.66 -25.02
CA VAL A 31 5.87 16.73 -24.15
C VAL A 31 7.34 16.46 -23.88
N THR A 32 8.19 17.01 -24.73
CA THR A 32 9.64 17.07 -24.49
C THR A 32 9.93 18.13 -23.41
N ILE A 33 9.71 17.76 -22.13
CA ILE A 33 10.09 18.60 -21.00
C ILE A 33 11.62 18.57 -20.86
N LYS A 34 12.27 19.71 -21.11
CA LYS A 34 13.73 19.85 -20.94
C LYS A 34 14.09 19.75 -19.46
N PHE A 35 14.54 18.55 -19.04
CA PHE A 35 14.99 18.18 -17.68
C PHE A 35 15.88 19.21 -16.96
N LYS A 36 16.59 20.09 -17.69
CA LYS A 36 17.46 21.12 -17.13
C LYS A 36 16.72 22.16 -16.25
N HIS A 37 15.43 22.41 -16.50
CA HIS A 37 14.66 23.40 -15.72
C HIS A 37 13.90 22.79 -14.54
N VAL A 38 13.52 21.51 -14.63
CA VAL A 38 12.81 20.80 -13.54
C VAL A 38 13.71 20.63 -12.32
N ILE A 39 14.99 20.30 -12.52
CA ILE A 39 15.98 20.17 -11.43
C ILE A 39 16.27 21.54 -10.78
N ALA A 40 16.27 22.63 -11.55
CA ALA A 40 16.51 23.98 -11.03
C ALA A 40 15.37 24.49 -10.12
N VAL A 41 14.11 24.13 -10.41
CA VAL A 41 12.94 24.52 -9.60
C VAL A 41 12.96 23.85 -8.22
N ILE A 42 13.37 22.57 -8.15
CA ILE A 42 13.43 21.82 -6.88
C ILE A 42 14.51 22.39 -5.94
N ILE A 43 15.68 22.79 -6.47
CA ILE A 43 16.76 23.37 -5.66
C ILE A 43 16.38 24.75 -5.10
N CYS A 44 15.64 25.58 -5.86
CA CYS A 44 15.17 26.88 -5.38
C CYS A 44 14.17 26.77 -4.21
N ALA A 45 13.34 25.72 -4.17
CA ALA A 45 12.37 25.53 -3.08
C ALA A 45 13.07 25.23 -1.73
N VAL A 46 14.18 24.48 -1.74
CA VAL A 46 14.91 24.11 -0.52
C VAL A 46 15.66 25.31 0.08
N LEU A 47 16.12 26.26 -0.73
CA LEU A 47 16.84 27.46 -0.25
C LEU A 47 15.92 28.53 0.39
N ILE A 48 14.61 28.49 0.12
CA ILE A 48 13.65 29.41 0.76
C ILE A 48 13.31 28.96 2.18
N ILE A 49 13.40 27.65 2.47
CA ILE A 49 12.98 27.08 3.77
C ILE A 49 14.06 27.22 4.85
N GLY A 50 15.34 27.36 4.48
CA GLY A 50 16.46 27.50 5.44
C GLY A 50 16.69 28.91 6.03
N GLY A 51 15.85 29.89 5.71
CA GLY A 51 16.18 31.32 5.84
C GLY A 51 15.60 32.11 7.02
N THR A 52 14.71 31.57 7.84
CA THR A 52 14.11 32.35 8.96
C THR A 52 14.20 31.61 10.29
N SER A 53 15.35 31.76 10.95
CA SER A 53 15.47 31.60 12.39
C SER A 53 14.96 32.86 13.10
N TYR A 54 14.53 32.71 14.36
CA TYR A 54 14.27 33.73 15.39
C TYR A 54 12.92 34.47 15.34
N TYR A 55 11.98 34.06 16.22
CA TYR A 55 11.60 34.88 17.37
C TYR A 55 10.77 34.09 18.39
N SER A 56 11.04 34.41 19.66
CA SER A 56 10.40 33.89 20.85
C SER A 56 9.00 34.47 21.09
N SER A 57 8.30 33.76 21.99
CA SER A 57 7.50 34.28 23.11
C SER A 57 6.01 34.52 22.96
N VAL A 58 5.37 34.18 24.08
CA VAL A 58 4.12 34.69 24.66
C VAL A 58 2.87 33.83 24.46
N HIS A 59 2.46 33.28 25.61
CA HIS A 59 1.14 32.74 25.92
C HIS A 59 0.01 33.70 25.54
N SER A 60 -1.09 33.14 25.04
CA SER A 60 -2.43 33.60 25.40
C SER A 60 -3.37 32.39 25.39
N GLU A 61 -3.83 32.01 26.59
CA GLU A 61 -5.08 31.28 26.79
C GLU A 61 -6.24 32.18 26.37
N GLN A 62 -7.14 31.70 25.50
CA GLN A 62 -8.57 31.96 25.62
C GLN A 62 -9.38 30.75 25.12
N ASN A 63 -9.92 30.06 26.12
CA ASN A 63 -11.13 29.23 26.19
C ASN A 63 -12.10 29.21 24.99
N GLY A 64 -12.61 28.00 24.69
CA GLY A 64 -14.02 27.85 24.27
C GLY A 64 -14.34 26.74 23.26
N ALA A 65 -14.64 25.54 23.78
CA ALA A 65 -15.59 24.54 23.28
C ALA A 65 -15.38 23.85 21.90
N GLU A 66 -15.30 22.51 22.00
CA GLU A 66 -15.94 21.50 21.12
C GLU A 66 -15.47 21.38 19.66
N VAL A 67 -14.60 20.39 19.41
CA VAL A 67 -14.81 19.19 18.57
C VAL A 67 -13.46 18.44 18.62
N GLN A 68 -13.46 17.18 19.07
CA GLN A 68 -12.27 16.32 19.00
C GLN A 68 -12.02 15.91 17.54
N ASP A 69 -11.39 16.80 16.78
CA ASP A 69 -10.59 16.44 15.62
C ASP A 69 -9.12 16.51 16.04
N THR A 70 -8.67 15.49 16.77
CA THR A 70 -7.24 15.27 16.96
C THR A 70 -6.75 14.46 15.78
N VAL A 71 -6.34 15.14 14.70
CA VAL A 71 -5.33 14.63 13.78
C VAL A 71 -3.98 14.76 14.50
N PRO A 72 -3.34 13.67 14.97
CA PRO A 72 -2.00 13.79 15.51
C PRO A 72 -1.04 13.89 14.33
N ARG A 73 -0.43 15.06 14.22
CA ARG A 73 0.79 15.34 13.47
C ARG A 73 1.89 14.32 13.83
N ASN A 74 2.38 13.60 12.81
CA ASN A 74 3.72 13.00 12.66
C ASN A 74 4.36 12.39 13.92
N GLU A 75 3.69 11.41 14.53
CA GLU A 75 4.43 10.26 15.03
C GLU A 75 4.62 9.32 13.82
N VAL A 76 5.86 8.94 13.52
CA VAL A 76 6.13 7.90 12.51
C VAL A 76 5.59 6.60 13.09
N GLN A 77 4.29 6.37 12.94
CA GLN A 77 3.70 5.08 13.26
C GLN A 77 4.36 4.06 12.35
N PRO A 78 4.85 2.92 12.89
CA PRO A 78 5.38 1.86 12.04
C PRO A 78 4.31 1.50 11.01
N PRO A 79 4.69 1.20 9.76
CA PRO A 79 3.74 0.89 8.70
C PRO A 79 2.98 -0.43 8.96
N ILE A 80 3.34 -1.16 10.01
CA ILE A 80 2.66 -2.34 10.53
C ILE A 80 2.34 -2.06 12.00
N ASP A 81 1.08 -2.18 12.38
CA ASP A 81 0.64 -1.96 13.75
C ASP A 81 1.01 -3.13 14.70
N GLU A 82 0.69 -2.96 15.99
CA GLU A 82 0.98 -3.96 17.02
C GLU A 82 0.28 -5.31 16.79
N ASP A 83 -0.83 -5.30 16.04
CA ASP A 83 -1.62 -6.48 15.68
C ASP A 83 -1.19 -7.09 14.33
N GLY A 84 -0.14 -6.54 13.71
CA GLY A 84 0.46 -7.05 12.50
C GLY A 84 -0.23 -6.62 11.20
N PHE A 85 -1.13 -5.64 11.27
CA PHE A 85 -1.81 -5.09 10.10
C PHE A 85 -1.04 -3.92 9.50
N VAL A 86 -0.95 -3.89 8.18
CA VAL A 86 -0.58 -2.69 7.41
C VAL A 86 -1.78 -1.76 7.32
N PHE A 87 -2.98 -2.33 7.09
CA PHE A 87 -4.22 -1.56 6.97
C PHE A 87 -5.33 -2.19 7.80
N ALA A 88 -5.34 -1.92 9.10
CA ALA A 88 -6.27 -2.49 10.07
C ALA A 88 -7.76 -2.42 9.66
N LYS A 89 -8.15 -1.38 8.91
CA LYS A 89 -9.53 -1.13 8.49
C LYS A 89 -9.87 -1.62 7.08
N SER A 90 -8.95 -2.31 6.39
CA SER A 90 -9.13 -2.78 5.01
C SER A 90 -10.28 -3.78 4.82
N SER A 91 -10.77 -4.38 5.91
CA SER A 91 -11.95 -5.25 5.92
C SER A 91 -13.29 -4.51 5.92
N SER A 92 -13.30 -3.22 6.26
CA SER A 92 -14.54 -2.42 6.47
C SER A 92 -14.54 -1.05 5.79
N GLU A 93 -13.40 -0.58 5.30
CA GLU A 93 -13.25 0.73 4.65
C GLU A 93 -12.49 0.58 3.32
N VAL A 94 -12.79 1.45 2.34
CA VAL A 94 -12.04 1.50 1.08
C VAL A 94 -10.75 2.27 1.28
N LEU A 95 -9.63 1.71 0.82
CA LEU A 95 -8.33 2.38 0.81
C LEU A 95 -8.31 3.43 -0.29
N SER A 96 -7.78 4.62 0.02
CA SER A 96 -7.46 5.62 -0.99
C SER A 96 -6.06 5.36 -1.57
N GLU A 97 -5.85 5.77 -2.82
CA GLU A 97 -4.55 5.64 -3.47
C GLU A 97 -3.46 6.40 -2.72
N GLU A 98 -3.75 7.60 -2.24
CA GLU A 98 -2.86 8.42 -1.41
C GLU A 98 -2.40 7.66 -0.14
N MET A 99 -3.31 6.93 0.51
CA MET A 99 -3.03 6.17 1.72
C MET A 99 -2.12 4.98 1.42
N VAL A 100 -2.30 4.32 0.27
CA VAL A 100 -1.40 3.25 -0.17
C VAL A 100 -0.04 3.81 -0.57
N LEU A 101 0.00 4.91 -1.31
CA LEU A 101 1.23 5.54 -1.76
C LEU A 101 2.05 6.19 -0.63
N ALA A 102 1.44 6.49 0.51
CA ALA A 102 2.14 6.92 1.72
C ALA A 102 3.10 5.84 2.26
N LEU A 103 2.87 4.56 1.96
CA LEU A 103 3.78 3.46 2.32
C LEU A 103 5.17 3.60 1.65
N ARG A 104 5.31 4.44 0.61
CA ARG A 104 6.60 4.70 -0.05
C ARG A 104 7.59 5.44 0.85
N GLU A 105 7.07 6.18 1.83
CA GLU A 105 7.89 6.93 2.78
C GLU A 105 8.55 6.01 3.83
N ASP A 106 8.14 4.73 3.90
CA ASP A 106 8.81 3.76 4.75
C ASP A 106 10.10 3.22 4.11
N GLU A 107 11.23 3.62 4.69
CA GLU A 107 12.56 3.17 4.29
C GLU A 107 12.98 1.84 4.96
N THR A 108 12.17 1.32 5.90
CA THR A 108 12.57 0.19 6.76
C THR A 108 12.15 -1.17 6.22
N VAL A 109 10.87 -1.34 5.91
CA VAL A 109 10.26 -2.54 5.33
C VAL A 109 10.28 -2.43 3.80
N GLY A 110 10.05 -1.23 3.28
CA GLY A 110 10.07 -0.90 1.87
C GLY A 110 8.74 -1.11 1.17
N PHE A 111 8.44 -0.22 0.22
CA PHE A 111 7.14 -0.13 -0.45
C PHE A 111 6.63 -1.43 -1.06
N GLN A 112 7.45 -2.13 -1.85
CA GLN A 112 7.06 -3.40 -2.48
C GLN A 112 6.64 -4.45 -1.45
N ARG A 113 7.38 -4.53 -0.34
CA ARG A 113 7.09 -5.51 0.70
C ARG A 113 5.81 -5.14 1.44
N LEU A 114 5.60 -3.86 1.72
CA LEU A 114 4.36 -3.39 2.35
C LEU A 114 3.14 -3.63 1.47
N LEU A 115 3.21 -3.39 0.14
CA LEU A 115 2.12 -3.74 -0.79
C LEU A 115 1.76 -5.23 -0.74
N LYS A 116 2.77 -6.10 -0.82
CA LYS A 116 2.59 -7.55 -0.70
C LYS A 116 1.97 -7.92 0.64
N MET A 117 2.39 -7.28 1.72
CA MET A 117 1.82 -7.51 3.06
C MET A 117 0.37 -7.05 3.12
N SER A 118 0.01 -5.87 2.60
CA SER A 118 -1.38 -5.38 2.54
C SER A 118 -2.30 -6.34 1.78
N ILE A 119 -1.84 -6.92 0.66
CA ILE A 119 -2.61 -7.94 -0.07
C ILE A 119 -2.76 -9.21 0.77
N ASN A 120 -1.64 -9.75 1.26
CA ASN A 120 -1.65 -10.99 2.03
C ASN A 120 -2.40 -10.86 3.35
N GLU A 121 -2.50 -9.66 3.93
CA GLU A 121 -3.28 -9.39 5.13
C GLU A 121 -4.76 -9.67 4.89
N ILE A 122 -5.32 -9.16 3.78
CA ILE A 122 -6.72 -9.41 3.41
C ILE A 122 -6.95 -10.92 3.26
N TYR A 123 -6.06 -11.63 2.58
CA TYR A 123 -6.11 -13.10 2.49
C TYR A 123 -5.99 -13.79 3.85
N ALA A 124 -5.09 -13.31 4.72
CA ALA A 124 -4.86 -13.86 6.06
C ALA A 124 -6.09 -13.73 6.95
N ARG A 125 -6.84 -12.62 6.87
CA ARG A 125 -8.08 -12.40 7.63
C ARG A 125 -9.14 -13.46 7.35
N HIS A 126 -9.12 -14.02 6.15
CA HIS A 126 -9.99 -15.13 5.73
C HIS A 126 -9.35 -16.51 5.97
N GLY A 127 -8.16 -16.59 6.55
CA GLY A 127 -7.51 -17.86 6.85
C GLY A 127 -6.74 -18.45 5.67
N GLN A 128 -6.14 -17.63 4.82
CA GLN A 128 -5.27 -18.12 3.76
C GLN A 128 -4.19 -19.07 4.32
N LEU A 129 -4.11 -20.27 3.74
CA LEU A 129 -3.05 -21.22 4.01
C LEU A 129 -1.77 -20.75 3.31
N PHE A 130 -0.85 -20.17 4.06
CA PHE A 130 0.52 -19.90 3.60
C PHE A 130 1.41 -21.14 3.77
N ASN A 131 2.49 -21.23 2.97
CA ASN A 131 3.44 -22.32 3.11
C ASN A 131 4.20 -22.21 4.44
N ALA A 132 4.34 -23.33 5.13
CA ALA A 132 4.95 -23.37 6.46
C ALA A 132 6.39 -22.82 6.44
N GLY A 133 6.67 -21.87 7.34
CA GLY A 133 8.00 -21.26 7.48
C GLY A 133 8.33 -20.17 6.45
N GLU A 134 7.43 -19.88 5.50
CA GLU A 134 7.58 -18.69 4.66
C GLU A 134 7.36 -17.40 5.46
N VAL A 135 7.74 -16.27 4.87
CA VAL A 135 7.66 -14.94 5.50
C VAL A 135 6.24 -14.63 5.98
N ASN A 136 5.22 -14.90 5.17
CA ASN A 136 3.82 -14.62 5.52
C ASN A 136 3.31 -15.54 6.63
N ASP A 137 3.60 -16.85 6.55
CA ASP A 137 3.24 -17.79 7.63
C ASP A 137 3.91 -17.37 8.95
N THR A 138 5.23 -17.15 8.93
CA THR A 138 6.00 -16.73 10.11
C THR A 138 5.51 -15.39 10.68
N HIS A 139 5.10 -14.46 9.82
CA HIS A 139 4.55 -13.17 10.24
C HIS A 139 3.20 -13.35 10.93
N TYR A 140 2.23 -13.96 10.25
CA TYR A 140 0.84 -13.98 10.72
C TYR A 140 0.58 -14.97 11.87
N GLN A 141 1.35 -16.06 12.00
CA GLN A 141 1.19 -17.04 13.09
C GLN A 141 1.36 -16.45 14.50
N LYS A 142 2.00 -15.28 14.60
CA LYS A 142 2.17 -14.55 15.86
C LYS A 142 0.84 -14.04 16.42
N TYR A 143 -0.12 -13.74 15.54
CA TYR A 143 -1.37 -13.07 15.91
C TYR A 143 -2.52 -14.07 16.03
N SER A 144 -3.34 -13.92 17.09
CA SER A 144 -4.47 -14.82 17.37
C SER A 144 -5.52 -14.79 16.26
N TRP A 145 -5.82 -13.60 15.72
CA TRP A 145 -6.82 -13.41 14.66
C TRP A 145 -6.50 -14.25 13.42
N TYR A 146 -5.23 -14.46 13.09
CA TYR A 146 -4.83 -15.38 12.03
C TYR A 146 -4.78 -16.80 12.57
N ARG A 147 -4.02 -17.05 13.65
CA ARG A 147 -3.73 -18.40 14.16
C ARG A 147 -5.00 -19.23 14.41
N GLU A 148 -6.03 -18.62 14.97
CA GLU A 148 -7.28 -19.28 15.36
C GLU A 148 -8.29 -19.43 14.20
N THR A 149 -8.06 -18.74 13.08
CA THR A 149 -8.90 -18.87 11.88
C THR A 149 -8.63 -20.19 11.14
N ASN A 150 -9.67 -20.82 10.61
CA ASN A 150 -9.52 -22.08 9.86
C ASN A 150 -8.74 -21.86 8.55
N LYS A 151 -7.65 -22.61 8.35
CA LYS A 151 -6.76 -22.42 7.19
C LYS A 151 -7.25 -23.16 5.96
N HIS A 152 -7.31 -22.46 4.83
CA HIS A 152 -7.70 -23.02 3.54
C HIS A 152 -7.17 -22.16 2.38
N GLY A 153 -7.35 -22.63 1.13
CA GLY A 153 -7.10 -21.78 -0.03
C GLY A 153 -8.26 -20.81 -0.21
N VAL A 154 -8.07 -19.57 0.24
CA VAL A 154 -9.12 -18.54 0.24
C VAL A 154 -9.49 -18.22 -1.20
N LYS A 155 -10.79 -18.18 -1.47
CA LYS A 155 -11.35 -17.91 -2.79
C LYS A 155 -11.90 -16.50 -2.88
N TRP A 156 -11.97 -15.98 -4.10
CA TRP A 156 -12.41 -14.60 -4.38
C TRP A 156 -13.83 -14.31 -3.85
N GLU A 157 -14.68 -15.33 -3.81
CA GLU A 157 -16.08 -15.23 -3.39
C GLU A 157 -16.22 -14.91 -1.90
N GLU A 158 -15.21 -15.25 -1.09
CA GLU A 158 -15.21 -15.06 0.37
C GLU A 158 -15.01 -13.59 0.76
N PHE A 159 -14.36 -12.82 -0.11
CA PHE A 159 -14.12 -11.40 0.13
C PHE A 159 -15.40 -10.58 0.03
N ASN A 160 -15.54 -9.63 0.94
CA ASN A 160 -16.59 -8.63 0.88
C ASN A 160 -16.30 -7.54 -0.16
N ASN A 161 -17.24 -6.60 -0.35
CA ASN A 161 -17.09 -5.55 -1.38
C ASN A 161 -15.93 -4.58 -1.10
N PHE A 162 -15.66 -4.25 0.17
CA PHE A 162 -14.53 -3.39 0.56
C PHE A 162 -13.21 -4.08 0.21
N GLU A 163 -13.06 -5.33 0.64
CA GLU A 163 -11.86 -6.14 0.40
C GLU A 163 -11.61 -6.35 -1.09
N LYS A 164 -12.64 -6.66 -1.88
CA LYS A 164 -12.53 -6.77 -3.34
C LYS A 164 -12.10 -5.47 -4.00
N THR A 165 -12.54 -4.33 -3.47
CA THR A 165 -12.15 -3.01 -3.99
C THR A 165 -10.70 -2.71 -3.65
N ASN A 166 -10.32 -2.97 -2.40
CA ASN A 166 -8.96 -2.77 -1.89
C ASN A 166 -7.95 -3.68 -2.58
N LEU A 167 -8.27 -4.96 -2.79
CA LEU A 167 -7.43 -5.90 -3.53
C LEU A 167 -7.18 -5.42 -4.96
N ARG A 168 -8.20 -4.89 -5.66
CA ARG A 168 -8.03 -4.33 -7.01
C ARG A 168 -7.07 -3.15 -7.01
N LEU A 169 -7.23 -2.22 -6.07
CA LEU A 169 -6.35 -1.06 -5.94
C LEU A 169 -4.90 -1.47 -5.64
N LEU A 170 -4.70 -2.35 -4.66
CA LEU A 170 -3.36 -2.80 -4.27
C LEU A 170 -2.66 -3.54 -5.42
N ILE A 171 -3.38 -4.41 -6.14
CA ILE A 171 -2.85 -5.15 -7.29
C ILE A 171 -2.54 -4.20 -8.45
N SER A 172 -3.41 -3.22 -8.75
CA SER A 172 -3.12 -2.25 -9.82
C SER A 172 -1.88 -1.42 -9.52
N ILE A 173 -1.64 -1.08 -8.25
CA ILE A 173 -0.42 -0.38 -7.83
C ILE A 173 0.81 -1.31 -7.94
N GLU A 174 0.71 -2.60 -7.57
CA GLU A 174 1.82 -3.54 -7.82
C GLU A 174 2.19 -3.63 -9.31
N GLU A 175 1.20 -3.66 -10.21
CA GLU A 175 1.39 -3.70 -11.66
C GLU A 175 2.01 -2.41 -12.19
N GLU A 176 1.51 -1.24 -11.76
CA GLU A 176 2.04 0.06 -12.17
C GLU A 176 3.52 0.23 -11.81
N TYR A 177 3.93 -0.27 -10.64
CA TYR A 177 5.32 -0.20 -10.16
C TYR A 177 6.18 -1.39 -10.62
N GLY A 178 5.64 -2.32 -11.42
CA GLY A 178 6.37 -3.46 -11.98
C GLY A 178 6.78 -4.52 -10.96
N TYR A 179 6.02 -4.67 -9.88
CA TYR A 179 6.24 -5.69 -8.85
C TYR A 179 5.58 -7.03 -9.16
N ARG A 180 4.79 -7.09 -10.23
CA ARG A 180 4.03 -8.23 -10.72
C ARG A 180 4.18 -8.39 -12.23
#